data_AF-A0A7W6RDW1-F1
#
_entry.id   AF-A0A7W6RDW1-F1
#
_cell.length_a   1.000
_cell.length_b   1.000
_cell.length_c   1.000
_cell.angle_alpha   90.00
_cell.angle_beta   90.00
_cell.angle_gamma   90.00
#
_symmetry.space_group_name_H-M   'P 1'
#
loop_
_entity.id
_entity.type
_entity.pdbx_description
1 polymer ?
#
loop_
_entity_poly.entity_id
_entity_poly.type
_entity_poly.pdbx_seq_one_letter_code
_entity_poly.pdbx_strand_id
1 'polypeptide(L)'
;MAAVAVVGVSVIAWRQATTVADLRATLEKTEREAVALREQADLLTEENADLAQALDGSLDLNETIQDRADDTEIELDRLRAALERVRAEADAARQTRLQVREVRGTADFPIERAMAEAGDTVAGFAAREGTTEAVVRALNPWLDGADSLSAWQTLWVPKTDP
;
A
#
# COMPACT_ATOMS: atom_id res chain seq x y z
N MET A 1 71.98 -10.41 85.71
CA MET A 1 72.03 -9.72 84.39
C MET A 1 71.56 -10.57 83.20
N ALA A 2 71.07 -11.81 83.36
CA ALA A 2 70.68 -12.69 82.24
C ALA A 2 69.17 -12.67 81.88
N ALA A 3 68.29 -12.24 82.79
CA ALA A 3 66.83 -12.30 82.58
C ALA A 3 66.29 -11.23 81.61
N VAL A 4 66.96 -10.08 81.48
CA VAL A 4 66.49 -8.96 80.65
C VAL A 4 66.70 -9.22 79.15
N ALA A 5 67.76 -9.95 78.78
CA ALA A 5 68.04 -10.30 77.39
C ALA A 5 67.03 -11.30 76.80
N VAL A 6 66.59 -12.29 77.59
CA VAL A 6 65.62 -13.33 77.15
C VAL A 6 64.23 -12.76 76.92
N VAL A 7 63.81 -11.80 77.76
CA VAL A 7 62.52 -11.11 77.60
C VAL A 7 62.55 -10.19 76.38
N GLY A 8 63.64 -9.45 76.16
CA GLY A 8 63.81 -8.58 74.99
C GLY A 8 63.77 -9.34 73.66
N VAL A 9 64.45 -10.48 73.56
CA VAL A 9 64.44 -11.33 72.35
C VAL A 9 63.05 -11.91 72.08
N SER A 10 62.33 -12.33 73.13
CA SER A 10 60.96 -12.85 73.00
C SER A 10 59.96 -11.79 72.51
N VAL A 11 60.08 -10.54 72.98
CA VAL A 11 59.23 -9.43 72.54
C VAL A 11 59.52 -9.04 71.08
N ILE A 12 60.79 -9.04 70.68
CA ILE A 12 61.20 -8.77 69.28
C ILE A 12 60.68 -9.87 68.35
N ALA A 13 60.83 -11.14 68.74
CA ALA A 13 60.33 -12.28 67.97
C ALA A 13 58.80 -12.24 67.83
N TRP A 14 58.06 -11.92 68.90
CA TRP A 14 56.60 -11.76 68.86
C TRP A 14 56.17 -10.61 67.93
N ARG A 15 56.82 -9.45 68.04
CA ARG A 15 56.52 -8.29 67.18
C ARG A 15 56.84 -8.55 65.70
N GLN A 16 57.92 -9.28 65.40
CA GLN A 16 58.21 -9.71 64.04
C GLN A 16 57.15 -10.71 63.53
N ALA A 17 56.72 -11.66 64.36
CA ALA A 17 55.68 -12.61 64.01
C ALA A 17 54.33 -11.95 63.69
N THR A 18 53.92 -10.92 64.45
CA THR A 18 52.68 -10.18 64.17
C THR A 18 52.76 -9.39 62.87
N THR A 19 53.88 -8.72 62.60
CA THR A 19 54.06 -7.99 61.33
C THR A 19 54.05 -8.93 60.11
N VAL A 20 54.61 -10.13 60.24
CA VAL A 20 54.57 -11.14 59.17
C VAL A 20 53.14 -11.66 58.98
N ALA A 21 52.37 -11.83 60.06
CA ALA A 21 50.96 -12.23 59.97
C ALA A 21 50.10 -11.15 59.27
N ASP A 22 50.28 -9.87 59.61
CA ASP A 22 49.57 -8.75 58.98
C ASP A 22 49.93 -8.61 57.48
N LEU A 23 51.21 -8.79 57.13
CA LEU A 23 51.66 -8.79 55.74
C LEU A 23 51.06 -9.96 54.94
N ARG A 24 50.91 -11.15 55.55
CA ARG A 24 50.24 -12.28 54.90
C ARG A 24 48.76 -12.02 54.69
N ALA A 25 48.07 -11.49 55.71
CA ALA A 25 46.65 -11.17 55.61
C ALA A 25 46.36 -10.12 54.53
N THR A 26 47.22 -9.11 54.40
CA THR A 26 47.13 -8.11 53.32
C THR A 26 47.43 -8.72 51.96
N LEU A 27 48.45 -9.58 51.84
CA LEU A 27 48.76 -10.28 50.60
C LEU A 27 47.60 -11.17 50.13
N GLU A 28 47.04 -12.00 51.03
CA GLU A 28 45.86 -12.84 50.75
C GLU A 28 44.64 -12.02 50.33
N LYS A 29 44.46 -10.82 50.90
CA LYS A 29 43.38 -9.90 50.51
C LYS A 29 43.64 -9.36 49.09
N THR A 30 44.85 -8.89 48.81
CA THR A 30 45.20 -8.38 47.47
C THR A 30 45.15 -9.46 46.40
N GLU A 31 45.51 -10.70 46.71
CA GLU A 31 45.38 -11.84 45.79
C GLU A 31 43.91 -12.11 45.46
N ARG A 32 43.03 -12.10 46.46
CA ARG A 32 41.58 -12.24 46.26
C ARG A 32 41.01 -11.10 45.40
N GLU A 33 41.43 -9.86 45.66
CA GLU A 33 41.02 -8.70 44.85
C GLU A 33 41.54 -8.83 43.41
N ALA A 34 42.79 -9.28 43.21
CA ALA A 34 43.35 -9.50 41.88
C ALA A 34 42.64 -10.62 41.11
N VAL A 35 42.22 -11.69 41.78
CA VAL A 35 41.42 -12.75 41.17
C VAL A 35 40.04 -12.23 40.78
N ALA A 36 39.34 -11.53 41.67
CA ALA A 36 38.04 -10.96 41.38
C ALA A 36 38.08 -9.95 40.20
N LEU A 37 39.13 -9.12 40.13
CA LEU A 37 39.31 -8.19 39.01
C LEU A 37 39.60 -8.91 37.69
N ARG A 38 40.33 -10.03 37.72
CA ARG A 38 40.55 -10.85 36.52
C ARG A 38 39.25 -11.49 36.03
N GLU A 39 38.46 -12.06 36.94
CA GLU A 39 37.15 -12.61 36.59
C GLU A 39 36.23 -11.54 35.97
N GLN A 40 36.22 -10.32 36.52
CA GLN A 40 35.48 -9.20 35.93
C GLN A 40 36.00 -8.80 34.54
N ALA A 41 37.33 -8.78 34.34
CA ALA A 41 37.92 -8.46 33.05
C ALA A 41 37.59 -9.53 31.99
N ASP A 42 37.56 -10.81 32.39
CA ASP A 42 37.18 -11.92 31.52
C ASP A 42 35.71 -11.81 31.10
N LEU A 43 34.81 -11.53 32.05
CA LEU A 43 33.38 -11.30 31.77
C LEU A 43 33.16 -10.11 30.83
N LEU A 44 33.85 -8.99 31.08
CA LEU A 44 33.76 -7.82 30.19
C LEU A 44 34.32 -8.13 28.79
N THR A 45 35.31 -9.01 28.68
CA THR A 45 35.86 -9.40 27.38
C THR A 45 34.85 -10.25 26.60
N GLU A 46 34.17 -11.17 27.29
CA GLU A 46 33.08 -11.97 26.72
C GLU A 46 31.91 -11.09 26.28
N GLU A 47 31.44 -10.19 27.16
CA GLU A 47 30.35 -9.26 26.84
C GLU A 47 30.71 -8.34 25.65
N ASN A 48 31.94 -7.85 25.58
CA ASN A 48 32.39 -7.05 24.44
C ASN A 48 32.42 -7.86 23.13
N ALA A 49 32.78 -9.15 23.19
CA ALA A 49 32.75 -10.02 22.03
C ALA A 49 31.32 -10.26 21.54
N ASP A 50 30.39 -10.51 22.45
CA ASP A 50 28.96 -10.67 22.15
C ASP A 50 28.35 -9.40 21.55
N LEU A 51 28.68 -8.24 22.13
CA LEU A 51 28.23 -6.93 21.60
C LEU A 51 28.81 -6.66 20.21
N ALA A 52 30.07 -7.01 19.96
CA ALA A 52 30.67 -6.87 18.63
C ALA A 52 29.96 -7.76 17.60
N GLN A 53 29.64 -9.00 17.96
CA GLN A 53 28.89 -9.91 17.10
C GLN A 53 27.46 -9.41 16.83
N ALA A 54 26.78 -8.87 17.85
CA ALA A 54 25.45 -8.29 17.70
C ALA A 54 25.44 -7.04 16.81
N LEU A 55 26.50 -6.21 16.91
CA LEU A 55 26.68 -5.05 16.06
C LEU A 55 26.91 -5.45 14.60
N ASP A 56 27.77 -6.44 14.36
CA ASP A 56 28.04 -6.99 13.03
C ASP A 56 26.76 -7.49 12.36
N GLY A 57 25.98 -8.31 13.06
CA GLY A 57 24.69 -8.78 12.56
C GLY A 57 23.67 -7.66 12.33
N SER A 58 23.75 -6.57 13.09
CA SER A 58 22.90 -5.39 12.85
C SER A 58 23.32 -4.60 11.60
N LEU A 59 24.62 -4.55 11.29
CA LEU A 59 25.15 -3.93 10.09
C LEU A 59 24.76 -4.72 8.84
N ASP A 60 24.89 -6.06 8.88
CA ASP A 60 24.45 -6.95 7.79
C ASP A 60 22.96 -6.79 7.47
N LEU A 61 22.13 -6.68 8.52
CA LEU A 61 20.70 -6.43 8.37
C LEU A 61 20.42 -5.05 7.76
N ASN A 62 21.18 -4.04 8.14
CA ASN A 62 21.04 -2.69 7.58
C ASN A 62 21.40 -2.68 6.09
N GLU A 63 22.52 -3.31 5.71
CA GLU A 63 22.92 -3.47 4.31
C GLU A 63 21.81 -4.19 3.51
N THR A 64 21.27 -5.30 4.02
CA THR A 64 20.16 -6.01 3.40
C THR A 64 18.90 -5.13 3.24
N ILE A 65 18.61 -4.27 4.22
CA ILE A 65 17.48 -3.34 4.16
C ILE A 65 17.74 -2.25 3.12
N GLN A 66 18.97 -1.74 3.04
CA GLN A 66 19.37 -0.74 2.04
C GLN A 66 19.26 -1.30 0.62
N ASP A 67 19.79 -2.49 0.36
CA ASP A 67 19.67 -3.15 -0.95
C ASP A 67 18.19 -3.31 -1.37
N ARG A 68 17.34 -3.74 -0.44
CA ARG A 68 15.90 -3.88 -0.71
C ARG A 68 15.22 -2.54 -0.95
N ALA A 69 15.66 -1.47 -0.27
CA ALA A 69 15.13 -0.13 -0.49
C ALA A 69 15.49 0.36 -1.90
N ASP A 70 16.75 0.19 -2.32
CA ASP A 70 17.23 0.55 -3.65
C ASP A 70 16.47 -0.22 -4.74
N ASP A 71 16.28 -1.53 -4.58
CA ASP A 71 15.47 -2.34 -5.50
C ASP A 71 14.03 -1.83 -5.61
N THR A 72 13.42 -1.44 -4.48
CA THR A 72 12.05 -0.90 -4.48
C THR A 72 11.97 0.47 -5.12
N GLU A 73 13.00 1.31 -4.98
CA GLU A 73 13.08 2.61 -5.64
C GLU A 73 13.17 2.46 -7.16
N ILE A 74 14.00 1.54 -7.63
CA ILE A 74 14.09 1.18 -9.05
C ILE A 74 12.71 0.72 -9.58
N GLU A 75 11.99 -0.10 -8.84
CA GLU A 75 10.67 -0.58 -9.24
C GLU A 75 9.62 0.55 -9.26
N LEU A 76 9.65 1.45 -8.29
CA LEU A 76 8.77 2.63 -8.27
C LEU A 76 8.99 3.51 -9.50
N ASP A 77 10.24 3.71 -9.92
CA ASP A 77 10.55 4.51 -11.10
C ASP A 77 10.09 3.84 -12.39
N ARG A 78 10.21 2.51 -12.50
CA ARG A 78 9.62 1.74 -13.61
C ARG A 78 8.11 1.91 -13.67
N LEU A 79 7.43 1.80 -12.53
CA LEU A 79 5.98 1.94 -12.45
C LEU A 79 5.53 3.37 -12.77
N ARG A 80 6.26 4.40 -12.31
CA ARG A 80 6.00 5.81 -12.66
C ARG A 80 6.10 6.01 -14.17
N ALA A 81 7.16 5.52 -14.80
CA ALA A 81 7.33 5.61 -16.25
C ALA A 81 6.21 4.87 -17.00
N ALA A 82 5.77 3.70 -16.51
CA ALA A 82 4.64 2.98 -17.09
C ALA A 82 3.33 3.77 -16.96
N LEU A 83 3.06 4.38 -15.81
CA LEU A 83 1.87 5.19 -15.56
C LEU A 83 1.84 6.43 -16.47
N GLU A 84 2.98 7.08 -16.68
CA GLU A 84 3.09 8.22 -17.60
C GLU A 84 2.77 7.83 -19.04
N ARG A 85 3.25 6.67 -19.49
CA ARG A 85 2.91 6.14 -20.83
C ARG A 85 1.40 5.91 -20.98
N VAL A 86 0.78 5.25 -19.99
CA VAL A 86 -0.67 4.98 -20.00
C VAL A 86 -1.47 6.29 -20.00
N ARG A 87 -1.03 7.29 -19.23
CA ARG A 87 -1.68 8.61 -19.22
C ARG A 87 -1.56 9.30 -20.59
N ALA A 88 -0.39 9.30 -21.19
CA ALA A 88 -0.17 9.88 -22.52
C ALA A 88 -1.03 9.19 -23.59
N GLU A 89 -1.14 7.84 -23.55
CA GLU A 89 -2.00 7.08 -24.43
C GLU A 89 -3.48 7.43 -24.23
N ALA A 90 -3.94 7.53 -22.98
CA ALA A 90 -5.31 7.91 -22.67
C ALA A 90 -5.66 9.33 -23.16
N ASP A 91 -4.73 10.27 -23.03
CA ASP A 91 -4.92 11.63 -23.52
C ASP A 91 -4.93 11.70 -25.05
N ALA A 92 -4.07 10.94 -25.74
CA ALA A 92 -4.12 10.79 -27.19
C ALA A 92 -5.45 10.17 -27.65
N ALA A 93 -5.95 9.15 -26.93
CA ALA A 93 -7.25 8.54 -27.20
C ALA A 93 -8.42 9.52 -26.98
N ARG A 94 -8.35 10.41 -25.98
CA ARG A 94 -9.35 11.47 -25.76
C ARG A 94 -9.33 12.51 -26.87
N GLN A 95 -8.16 12.89 -27.38
CA GLN A 95 -8.03 13.84 -28.48
C GLN A 95 -8.56 13.29 -29.81
N THR A 96 -8.45 11.97 -30.02
CA THR A 96 -8.90 11.30 -31.25
C THR A 96 -10.36 10.84 -31.21
N ARG A 97 -10.97 10.69 -30.03
CA ARG A 97 -12.42 10.49 -29.92
C ARG A 97 -13.15 11.78 -30.30
N LEU A 98 -13.89 11.71 -31.41
CA LEU A 98 -14.85 12.73 -31.87
C LEU A 98 -15.62 13.31 -30.69
N GLN A 99 -15.48 14.61 -30.45
CA GLN A 99 -16.28 15.30 -29.44
C GLN A 99 -17.76 15.18 -29.82
N VAL A 100 -18.60 14.73 -28.89
CA VAL A 100 -20.05 14.76 -29.06
C VAL A 100 -20.47 16.23 -29.10
N ARG A 101 -20.72 16.75 -30.30
CA ARG A 101 -21.34 18.06 -30.49
C ARG A 101 -22.85 17.87 -30.37
N GLU A 102 -23.46 18.42 -29.32
CA GLU A 102 -24.92 18.46 -29.24
C GLU A 102 -25.46 19.27 -30.44
N VAL A 103 -26.06 18.57 -31.40
CA VAL A 103 -26.81 19.20 -32.48
C VAL A 103 -28.20 19.52 -31.95
N ARG A 104 -28.36 20.65 -31.25
CA ARG A 104 -29.69 21.24 -31.06
C ARG A 104 -30.12 21.89 -32.37
N GLY A 105 -30.81 21.13 -33.21
CA GLY A 105 -31.57 21.69 -34.32
C GLY A 105 -33.01 21.95 -33.87
N THR A 106 -33.48 23.19 -33.99
CA THR A 106 -34.92 23.52 -34.03
C THR A 106 -35.47 23.11 -35.40
N ALA A 107 -35.29 21.85 -35.77
CA ALA A 107 -35.93 21.31 -36.96
C ALA A 107 -37.38 21.00 -36.56
N ASP A 108 -38.32 21.75 -37.12
CA ASP A 108 -39.74 21.39 -37.11
C ASP A 108 -39.86 20.14 -38.00
N PHE A 109 -39.67 18.97 -37.40
CA PHE A 109 -39.86 17.72 -38.12
C PHE A 109 -41.37 17.54 -38.30
N PRO A 110 -41.85 17.31 -39.54
CA PRO A 110 -43.28 17.13 -39.82
C PRO A 110 -43.75 15.73 -39.39
N ILE A 111 -43.38 15.32 -38.18
CA ILE A 111 -43.77 14.06 -37.54
C ILE A 111 -44.20 14.34 -36.10
N GLU A 112 -45.26 13.68 -35.68
CA GLU A 112 -45.81 13.77 -34.34
C GLU A 112 -45.98 12.38 -33.72
N ARG A 113 -46.30 12.35 -32.42
CA ARG A 113 -46.61 11.11 -31.71
C ARG A 113 -48.11 10.92 -31.62
N ALA A 114 -48.59 9.79 -32.14
CA ALA A 114 -49.93 9.31 -31.95
C ALA A 114 -49.91 7.98 -31.18
N MET A 115 -51.01 7.67 -30.50
CA MET A 115 -51.12 6.50 -29.64
C MET A 115 -52.19 5.56 -30.16
N ALA A 116 -51.84 4.28 -30.33
CA ALA A 116 -52.77 3.24 -30.72
C ALA A 116 -53.76 2.94 -29.58
N GLU A 117 -55.00 2.63 -29.94
CA GLU A 117 -56.03 2.17 -29.02
C GLU A 117 -56.03 0.63 -28.95
N ALA A 118 -56.72 0.09 -27.95
CA ALA A 118 -56.81 -1.36 -27.80
C ALA A 118 -57.60 -1.98 -28.98
N GLY A 119 -56.94 -2.88 -29.72
CA GLY A 119 -57.54 -3.57 -30.87
C GLY A 119 -57.25 -2.91 -32.23
N ASP A 120 -56.47 -1.84 -32.27
CA ASP A 120 -56.08 -1.21 -33.53
C ASP A 120 -55.25 -2.14 -34.42
N THR A 121 -55.53 -2.10 -35.72
CA THR A 121 -54.63 -2.60 -36.77
C THR A 121 -53.81 -1.45 -37.32
N VAL A 122 -52.68 -1.75 -37.98
CA VAL A 122 -51.85 -0.69 -38.60
C VAL A 122 -52.65 0.11 -39.63
N ALA A 123 -53.51 -0.58 -40.40
CA ALA A 123 -54.39 0.04 -41.38
C ALA A 123 -55.48 0.93 -40.74
N GLY A 124 -56.13 0.44 -39.67
CA GLY A 124 -57.17 1.19 -38.96
C GLY A 124 -56.62 2.41 -38.25
N PHE A 125 -55.46 2.26 -37.61
CA PHE A 125 -54.71 3.36 -37.00
C PHE A 125 -54.33 4.42 -38.04
N ALA A 126 -53.75 4.01 -39.18
CA ALA A 126 -53.37 4.94 -40.23
C ALA A 126 -54.56 5.76 -40.76
N ALA A 127 -55.72 5.12 -40.94
CA ALA A 127 -56.94 5.81 -41.38
C ALA A 127 -57.44 6.84 -40.35
N ARG A 128 -57.35 6.53 -39.04
CA ARG A 128 -57.72 7.47 -37.97
C ARG A 128 -56.80 8.69 -37.93
N GLU A 129 -55.50 8.48 -38.09
CA GLU A 129 -54.50 9.55 -38.10
C GLU A 129 -54.37 10.24 -39.47
N GLY A 130 -55.34 10.03 -40.39
CA GLY A 130 -55.39 10.72 -41.69
C GLY A 130 -54.25 10.40 -42.65
N THR A 131 -53.61 9.23 -42.49
CA THR A 131 -52.44 8.79 -43.26
C THR A 131 -52.65 7.42 -43.90
N THR A 132 -51.59 6.84 -44.47
CA THR A 132 -51.62 5.50 -45.08
C THR A 132 -50.76 4.53 -44.30
N GLU A 133 -51.13 3.24 -44.34
CA GLU A 133 -50.39 2.17 -43.67
C GLU A 133 -48.91 2.15 -44.10
N ALA A 134 -48.64 2.36 -45.39
CA ALA A 134 -47.29 2.44 -45.93
C ALA A 134 -46.46 3.57 -45.29
N VAL A 135 -47.06 4.73 -45.04
CA VAL A 135 -46.39 5.87 -44.39
C VAL A 135 -46.15 5.58 -42.91
N VAL A 136 -47.11 4.98 -42.20
CA VAL A 136 -46.92 4.57 -40.80
C VAL A 136 -45.80 3.54 -40.68
N ARG A 137 -45.73 2.55 -41.58
CA ARG A 137 -44.63 1.56 -41.58
C ARG A 137 -43.28 2.20 -41.93
N ALA A 138 -43.24 3.14 -42.87
CA ALA A 138 -42.02 3.86 -43.22
C ALA A 138 -41.47 4.69 -42.04
N LEU A 139 -42.34 5.30 -41.23
CA LEU A 139 -41.96 6.05 -40.03
C LEU A 139 -41.67 5.17 -38.82
N ASN A 140 -42.17 3.94 -38.81
CA ASN A 140 -42.02 2.98 -37.71
C ASN A 140 -41.52 1.63 -38.25
N PRO A 141 -40.24 1.51 -38.66
CA PRO A 141 -39.72 0.30 -39.32
C PRO A 141 -39.82 -0.98 -38.47
N TRP A 142 -39.94 -0.86 -37.15
CA TRP A 142 -40.14 -2.01 -36.25
C TRP A 142 -41.53 -2.65 -36.37
N LEU A 143 -42.46 -2.04 -37.12
CA LEU A 143 -43.76 -2.61 -37.42
C LEU A 143 -43.75 -3.53 -38.65
N ASP A 144 -42.61 -3.72 -39.34
CA ASP A 144 -42.54 -4.60 -40.51
C ASP A 144 -43.03 -6.03 -40.20
N GLY A 145 -44.11 -6.44 -40.87
CA GLY A 145 -44.76 -7.74 -40.69
C GLY A 145 -45.78 -7.82 -39.54
N ALA A 146 -46.02 -6.73 -38.80
CA ALA A 146 -47.08 -6.67 -37.80
C ALA A 146 -48.40 -6.14 -38.42
N ASP A 147 -49.51 -6.85 -38.21
CA ASP A 147 -50.84 -6.41 -38.65
C ASP A 147 -51.64 -5.72 -37.53
N SER A 148 -51.37 -6.09 -36.28
CA SER A 148 -52.00 -5.54 -35.08
C SER A 148 -51.03 -4.70 -34.26
N LEU A 149 -51.58 -3.67 -33.61
CA LEU A 149 -50.85 -2.81 -32.70
C LEU A 149 -51.11 -3.22 -31.25
N SER A 150 -50.11 -3.02 -30.40
CA SER A 150 -50.31 -3.17 -28.96
C SER A 150 -51.15 -2.00 -28.43
N ALA A 151 -52.02 -2.27 -27.46
CA ALA A 151 -52.80 -1.22 -26.82
C ALA A 151 -51.88 -0.15 -26.26
N TRP A 152 -52.18 1.13 -26.55
CA TRP A 152 -51.43 2.31 -26.10
C TRP A 152 -50.00 2.42 -26.64
N GLN A 153 -49.68 1.68 -27.71
CA GLN A 153 -48.40 1.80 -28.40
C GLN A 153 -48.25 3.19 -29.01
N THR A 154 -47.13 3.87 -28.71
CA THR A 154 -46.81 5.18 -29.29
C THR A 154 -46.09 5.01 -30.63
N LEU A 155 -46.63 5.63 -31.68
CA LEU A 155 -46.13 5.58 -33.04
C LEU A 155 -45.83 6.97 -33.57
N TRP A 156 -44.91 7.05 -34.52
CA TRP A 156 -44.65 8.26 -35.29
C TRP A 156 -45.62 8.35 -36.47
N VAL A 157 -46.28 9.48 -36.61
CA VAL A 157 -47.18 9.77 -37.72
C VAL A 157 -46.79 11.10 -38.35
N PRO A 158 -47.06 11.33 -39.66
CA PRO A 158 -46.80 12.62 -40.27
C PRO A 158 -47.72 13.68 -39.65
N LYS A 159 -47.21 14.89 -39.47
CA LYS A 159 -48.00 16.05 -39.07
C LYS A 159 -48.99 16.36 -40.19
N THR A 160 -50.28 16.26 -39.91
CA THR A 160 -51.32 16.73 -40.83
C THR A 160 -51.63 18.19 -40.50
N ASP A 161 -51.47 19.09 -41.47
CA ASP A 161 -51.87 20.49 -41.26
C ASP A 161 -53.41 20.56 -41.08
N PRO A 162 -53.92 21.39 -40.14
CA PRO A 162 -55.35 21.45 -39.81
C PRO A 162 -56.25 21.98 -40.94
#